data_AF-A0A5K1E0X2-F1
#
_entry.id   AF-A0A5K1E0X2-F1
#
_cell.length_a   1.000
_cell.length_b   1.000
_cell.length_c   1.000
_cell.angle_alpha   90.00
_cell.angle_beta   90.00
_cell.angle_gamma   90.00
#
_symmetry.space_group_name_H-M   'P 1'
#
loop_
_entity.id
_entity.type
_entity.pdbx_description
1 polymer ?
#
loop_
_entity_poly.entity_id
_entity_poly.type
_entity_poly.pdbx_seq_one_letter_code
_entity_poly.pdbx_strand_id
1 'polypeptide(L)' 'ISERDEGALKYLKDIKWARIDNPKGFKLEFFFETNPYFKNSVLTKTYHMIDEDEPILERAIG' A
#
# COMPACT_ATOMS: atom_id res chain seq x y z
N ILE A 1 15.10 -1.68 1.71
CA ILE A 1 14.42 -2.79 2.43
C ILE A 1 15.45 -3.33 3.41
N SER A 2 15.15 -3.33 4.71
CA SER A 2 16.02 -3.86 5.77
C SER A 2 15.78 -5.35 6.01
N GLU A 3 16.69 -6.05 6.69
CA GLU A 3 16.51 -7.48 7.05
C GLU A 3 15.20 -7.73 7.82
N ARG A 4 14.78 -6.76 8.65
CA ARG A 4 13.49 -6.82 9.36
C ARG A 4 12.32 -6.76 8.39
N ASP A 5 12.40 -5.90 7.37
CA ASP A 5 11.39 -5.78 6.33
C ASP A 5 11.32 -7.06 5.49
N GLU A 6 12.46 -7.66 5.13
CA GLU A 6 12.51 -8.95 4.44
C GLU A 6 11.82 -10.06 5.25
N GLY A 7 12.02 -10.07 6.57
CA GLY A 7 11.35 -10.98 7.48
C GLY A 7 9.82 -10.84 7.48
N ALA A 8 9.32 -9.60 7.51
CA ALA A 8 7.89 -9.32 7.45
C ALA A 8 7.27 -9.64 6.08
N LEU A 9 7.99 -9.34 5.00
CA LEU A 9 7.55 -9.57 3.62
C LEU A 9 7.33 -11.07 3.30
N LYS A 10 7.95 -11.99 4.03
CA LYS A 10 7.66 -13.44 3.92
C LYS A 10 6.22 -13.81 4.26
N TYR A 11 5.52 -12.97 5.03
CA TYR A 11 4.13 -13.17 5.43
C TYR A 11 3.15 -12.45 4.51
N LEU A 12 3.62 -11.71 3.50
CA LEU A 12 2.78 -11.05 2.51
C LEU A 12 2.14 -12.12 1.61
N LYS A 13 0.81 -12.15 1.58
CA LYS A 13 0.02 -13.12 0.81
C LYS A 13 -0.50 -12.55 -0.49
N ASP A 14 -0.87 -11.28 -0.47
CA ASP A 14 -1.48 -10.64 -1.63
C ASP A 14 -1.23 -9.14 -1.62
N ILE A 15 -1.23 -8.55 -2.81
CA ILE A 15 -1.23 -7.10 -3.00
C ILE A 15 -2.38 -6.79 -3.95
N LYS A 16 -3.37 -6.07 -3.43
CA LYS A 16 -4.46 -5.56 -4.26
C LYS A 16 -4.31 -4.07 -4.46
N TRP A 17 -4.87 -3.59 -5.56
CA TRP A 17 -4.97 -2.16 -5.80
C TRP A 17 -6.37 -1.82 -6.28
N ALA A 18 -6.79 -0.59 -5.99
CA ALA A 18 -8.05 -0.04 -6.44
C ALA A 18 -7.89 1.44 -6.76
N ARG A 19 -8.58 1.91 -7.80
CA ARG A 19 -8.73 3.33 -8.07
C ARG A 19 -9.60 3.99 -7.00
N ILE A 20 -9.32 5.24 -6.71
CA ILE A 20 -10.09 6.11 -5.82
C ILE A 20 -10.48 7.32 -6.66
N ASP A 21 -11.78 7.63 -6.69
CA ASP A 21 -12.29 8.68 -7.57
C ASP A 21 -12.26 10.07 -6.92
N ASN A 22 -12.32 10.15 -5.58
CA ASN A 22 -12.35 11.43 -4.87
C ASN A 22 -11.73 11.35 -3.46
N PRO A 23 -10.53 11.95 -3.23
CA PRO A 23 -9.66 12.56 -4.25
C PRO A 23 -9.13 11.51 -5.22
N LYS A 24 -8.91 11.90 -6.48
CA LYS A 24 -8.39 11.00 -7.51
C LYS A 24 -7.10 10.33 -7.05
N GLY A 25 -6.95 9.05 -7.35
CA GLY A 25 -5.77 8.31 -6.93
C GLY A 25 -5.94 6.80 -7.00
N PHE A 26 -5.05 6.10 -6.31
CA PHE A 26 -5.16 4.66 -6.11
C PHE A 26 -4.66 4.29 -4.72
N LYS A 27 -5.20 3.18 -4.18
CA LYS A 27 -4.66 2.54 -2.99
C LYS A 27 -4.02 1.21 -3.32
N LEU A 28 -2.97 0.88 -2.58
CA LEU A 28 -2.38 -0.44 -2.48
C LEU A 28 -2.76 -1.03 -1.12
N GLU A 29 -3.23 -2.26 -1.12
CA GLU A 29 -3.57 -3.03 0.08
C GLU A 29 -2.68 -4.27 0.11
N PHE A 30 -1.81 -4.32 1.11
CA PHE A 30 -0.85 -5.40 1.34
C PHE A 30 -1.43 -6.33 2.41
N PHE A 31 -1.80 -7.54 2.02
CA PHE A 31 -2.43 -8.52 2.90
C PHE A 31 -1.38 -9.44 3.50
N PHE A 32 -1.24 -9.42 4.82
CA PHE A 32 -0.29 -10.24 5.56
C PHE A 32 -1.02 -11.29 6.40
N GLU A 33 -0.41 -12.45 6.51
CA GLU A 33 -0.72 -13.39 7.60
C GLU A 33 -0.27 -12.82 8.95
N THR A 34 -0.79 -13.41 10.03
CA THR A 34 -0.32 -13.11 11.39
C THR A 34 1.19 -13.34 11.46
N ASN A 35 1.93 -12.34 11.92
CA ASN A 35 3.38 -12.34 11.91
C ASN A 35 3.94 -11.63 13.16
N PRO A 36 5.21 -11.83 13.52
CA PRO A 36 5.78 -11.27 14.75
C PRO A 36 6.15 -9.78 14.66
N TYR A 37 5.98 -9.13 13.51
CA TYR A 37 6.45 -7.76 13.26
C TYR A 37 5.38 -6.72 13.53
N PHE A 38 4.12 -7.01 13.20
CA PHE A 38 2.97 -6.14 13.42
C PHE A 38 1.66 -6.94 13.53
N LYS A 39 0.63 -6.30 14.10
CA LYS A 39 -0.69 -6.92 14.32
C LYS A 39 -1.65 -6.77 13.14
N ASN A 40 -1.42 -5.78 12.28
CA ASN A 40 -2.29 -5.48 11.16
C ASN A 40 -2.26 -6.61 10.13
N SER A 41 -3.42 -7.13 9.75
CA SER A 41 -3.53 -8.08 8.63
C SER A 41 -3.51 -7.40 7.27
N VAL A 42 -3.77 -6.09 7.22
CA VAL A 42 -3.73 -5.29 5.99
C VAL A 42 -2.98 -3.99 6.27
N LEU A 43 -1.97 -3.70 5.46
CA LEU A 43 -1.35 -2.38 5.38
C LEU A 43 -1.86 -1.68 4.12
N THR A 44 -2.20 -0.41 4.24
CA THR A 44 -2.75 0.36 3.12
C THR A 44 -1.87 1.55 2.83
N LYS A 45 -1.49 1.71 1.55
CA LYS A 45 -0.82 2.91 1.05
C LYS A 45 -1.72 3.59 0.03
N THR A 46 -2.04 4.85 0.26
CA THR A 46 -2.93 5.63 -0.61
C THR A 46 -2.13 6.72 -1.31
N TYR A 47 -2.26 6.79 -2.64
CA TYR A 47 -1.61 7.76 -3.50
C TYR A 47 -2.68 8.66 -4.12
N HIS A 48 -2.60 9.96 -3.85
CA HIS A 48 -3.47 10.97 -4.46
C HIS A 48 -2.80 11.51 -5.72
N MET A 49 -3.55 11.61 -6.80
CA MET A 49 -3.10 12.02 -8.13
C MET A 49 -3.88 13.26 -8.59
N ILE A 50 -3.17 14.17 -9.25
CA ILE A 50 -3.76 15.41 -9.78
C ILE A 50 -4.38 15.17 -11.17
N ASP A 51 -3.78 14.30 -12.00
CA ASP A 51 -4.22 13.98 -13.36
C ASP A 51 -3.99 12.48 -13.71
N GLU A 52 -4.80 11.91 -14.62
CA GLU A 52 -4.62 10.55 -15.16
C GLU A 52 -3.72 10.53 -16.40
N ASP A 53 -3.70 11.60 -17.20
CA ASP A 53 -2.95 11.66 -18.46
C ASP A 53 -1.45 11.92 -18.22
N GLU A 54 -1.14 12.79 -17.25
CA GLU A 54 0.20 12.96 -16.68
C GLU A 54 0.14 12.74 -15.17
N PRO A 55 0.39 11.50 -14.69
CA PRO A 55 0.22 11.17 -13.28
C PRO A 55 1.25 11.90 -12.41
N ILE A 56 0.86 13.06 -11.89
CA ILE A 56 1.60 13.80 -10.86
C ILE A 56 1.12 13.31 -9.50
N LEU A 57 2.04 12.72 -8.74
CA LEU A 57 1.79 12.33 -7.35
C LEU A 57 1.68 13.59 -6.48
N GLU A 58 0.49 13.84 -5.95
CA GLU A 58 0.24 14.96 -5.03
C GLU A 58 0.71 14.60 -3.62
N ARG A 59 0.30 13.42 -3.13
CA ARG A 59 0.50 13.00 -1.75
C ARG A 59 0.45 11.49 -1.61
N ALA A 60 1.32 10.94 -0.75
CA ALA A 60 1.25 9.56 -0.31
C ALA A 60 0.90 9.49 1.18
N ILE A 61 -0.10 8.67 1.54
CA ILE A 61 -0.62 8.50 2.90
C ILE A 61 -0.47 7.03 3.30
N GLY A 62 -0.06 6.79 4.54
CA GLY A 62 0.21 5.46 5.09
C GLY A 62 1.65 5.30 5.53
#